data_AF-A0A2L0ELH0-F1
#
_entry.id   AF-A0A2L0ELH0-F1
#
_cell.length_a   1.000
_cell.length_b   1.000
_cell.length_c   1.000
_cell.angle_alpha   90.00
_cell.angle_beta   90.00
_cell.angle_gamma   90.00
#
_symmetry.space_group_name_H-M   'P 1'
#
loop_
_entity.id
_entity.type
_entity.pdbx_description
1 polymer ?
#
loop_
_entity_poly.entity_id
_entity_poly.type
_entity_poly.pdbx_seq_one_letter_code
_entity_poly.pdbx_strand_id
1 'polypeptide(L)'
;MRAAIPLAIVLSAAGCARPAAVPPPELVAARSAVVQAQENPLSPLAIAELRQAELALAIAEREARARPRSPSARDAAYVARRRAQCSLLSSLVRANLRALTRGQRALKQLREQRGAVLDPPAAAP
;
A
#
# COMPACT_ATOMS: atom_id res chain seq x y z
N MET A 1 -24.01 49.14 46.01
CA MET A 1 -23.65 49.92 44.80
C MET A 1 -22.70 49.06 43.98
N ARG A 2 -23.14 48.60 42.80
CA ARG A 2 -22.43 47.64 41.96
C ARG A 2 -21.55 48.40 40.97
N ALA A 3 -20.23 48.28 41.10
CA ALA A 3 -19.29 48.78 40.11
C ALA A 3 -19.13 47.73 39.01
N ALA A 4 -19.58 48.07 37.80
CA ALA A 4 -19.30 47.31 36.59
C ALA A 4 -17.86 47.57 36.14
N ILE A 5 -17.07 46.52 35.98
CA ILE A 5 -15.71 46.58 35.41
C ILE A 5 -15.77 45.90 34.05
N PRO A 6 -15.37 46.58 32.95
CA PRO A 6 -15.56 46.08 31.61
C PRO A 6 -14.54 44.99 31.24
N LEU A 7 -15.06 44.06 30.46
CA LEU A 7 -14.45 43.00 29.67
C LEU A 7 -13.27 43.51 28.81
N ALA A 8 -12.06 43.02 29.06
CA ALA A 8 -10.93 43.14 28.13
C ALA A 8 -10.46 41.74 27.70
N ILE A 9 -11.10 41.23 26.66
CA ILE A 9 -10.66 40.05 25.91
C ILE A 9 -9.48 40.47 25.05
N VAL A 10 -8.27 40.08 25.43
CA VAL A 10 -7.08 40.19 24.57
C VAL A 10 -6.99 38.89 23.77
N LEU A 11 -7.62 38.88 22.60
CA LEU A 11 -7.41 37.85 21.56
C LEU A 11 -6.08 38.15 20.86
N SER A 12 -4.97 37.59 21.35
CA SER A 12 -3.71 37.56 20.61
C SER A 12 -3.78 36.48 19.51
N ALA A 13 -4.52 36.77 18.44
CA ALA A 13 -4.46 36.05 17.18
C ALA A 13 -3.30 36.62 16.33
N ALA A 14 -2.09 36.11 16.53
CA ALA A 14 -0.96 36.37 15.63
C ALA A 14 0.10 35.25 15.73
N GLY A 15 -0.33 34.01 15.54
CA GLY A 15 0.55 32.88 15.25
C GLY A 15 0.36 32.48 13.79
N CYS A 16 1.38 32.73 12.96
CA CYS A 16 1.37 32.57 11.51
C CYS A 16 0.97 31.15 11.05
N ALA A 17 -0.33 30.92 10.82
CA ALA A 17 -0.78 29.85 9.96
C ALA A 17 -0.43 30.26 8.51
N ARG A 18 0.84 30.08 8.14
CA ARG A 18 1.27 30.10 6.74
C ARG A 18 0.36 29.10 6.03
N PRO A 19 -0.42 29.49 5.00
CA PRO A 19 -1.36 28.56 4.39
C PRO A 19 -0.56 27.37 3.87
N ALA A 20 -0.73 26.22 4.51
CA ALA A 20 -0.11 24.98 4.07
C ALA A 20 -0.59 24.77 2.64
N ALA A 21 0.34 24.94 1.68
CA ALA A 21 0.02 24.81 0.27
C ALA A 21 -0.66 23.46 0.07
N VAL A 22 -1.90 23.49 -0.41
CA VAL A 22 -2.68 22.27 -0.69
C VAL A 22 -1.83 21.35 -1.54
N PRO A 23 -1.56 20.10 -1.08
CA PRO A 23 -0.67 19.20 -1.79
C PRO A 23 -1.22 18.91 -3.19
N PRO A 24 -0.35 18.75 -4.19
CA PRO A 24 -0.79 18.47 -5.54
C PRO A 24 -1.57 17.14 -5.59
N PRO A 25 -2.62 17.04 -6.41
CA PRO A 25 -3.50 15.86 -6.43
C PRO A 25 -2.75 14.57 -6.76
N GLU A 26 -1.68 14.65 -7.57
CA GLU A 26 -0.84 13.50 -7.91
C GLU A 26 -0.15 12.91 -6.68
N LEU A 27 0.32 13.77 -5.76
CA LEU A 27 0.97 13.31 -4.53
C LEU A 27 -0.05 12.67 -3.58
N VAL A 28 -1.26 13.22 -3.50
CA VAL A 28 -2.35 12.62 -2.72
C VAL A 28 -2.69 11.23 -3.27
N ALA A 29 -2.83 11.09 -4.59
CA ALA A 29 -3.09 9.80 -5.23
C ALA A 29 -1.93 8.80 -5.06
N ALA A 30 -0.69 9.27 -5.03
CA ALA A 30 0.47 8.41 -4.76
C ALA A 30 0.47 7.90 -3.33
N ARG A 31 0.19 8.76 -2.34
CA ARG A 31 0.07 8.39 -0.93
C ARG A 31 -1.02 7.35 -0.72
N SER A 32 -2.22 7.60 -1.25
CA SER A 32 -3.34 6.66 -1.11
C SER A 32 -3.02 5.31 -1.75
N ALA A 33 -2.33 5.29 -2.90
CA ALA A 33 -1.94 4.04 -3.55
C ALA A 33 -0.90 3.25 -2.73
N VAL A 34 0.08 3.92 -2.13
CA VAL A 34 1.05 3.24 -1.24
C VAL A 34 0.37 2.71 0.01
N VAL A 35 -0.51 3.48 0.65
CA VAL A 35 -1.29 3.02 1.81
C VAL A 35 -2.12 1.79 1.45
N GLN A 36 -2.85 1.84 0.33
CA GLN A 36 -3.60 0.69 -0.17
C GLN A 36 -2.70 -0.53 -0.41
N ALA A 37 -1.49 -0.33 -0.93
CA ALA A 37 -0.50 -1.38 -1.13
C ALA A 37 0.11 -1.88 0.19
N GLN A 38 0.15 -1.10 1.26
CA GLN A 38 0.60 -1.54 2.59
C GLN A 38 -0.48 -2.35 3.31
N GLU A 39 -1.73 -1.93 3.20
CA GLU A 39 -2.88 -2.54 3.86
C GLU A 39 -3.39 -3.81 3.16
N ASN A 40 -2.90 -4.11 1.97
CA ASN A 40 -3.32 -5.32 1.25
C ASN A 40 -2.84 -6.59 2.00
N PRO A 41 -3.73 -7.56 2.26
CA PRO A 41 -3.36 -8.79 3.01
C PRO A 41 -2.34 -9.66 2.27
N LEU A 42 -2.16 -9.46 0.97
CA LEU A 42 -1.20 -10.15 0.12
C LEU A 42 0.13 -9.39 -0.01
N SER A 43 0.29 -8.21 0.61
CA SER A 43 1.53 -7.41 0.53
C SER A 43 2.80 -8.13 0.95
N PRO A 44 2.80 -9.03 1.95
CA PRO A 44 3.98 -9.84 2.26
C PRO A 44 4.49 -10.66 1.07
N LEU A 45 3.63 -10.96 0.08
CA LEU A 45 4.01 -11.68 -1.12
C LEU A 45 4.85 -10.84 -2.08
N ALA A 46 4.76 -9.51 -2.08
CA ALA A 46 5.50 -8.62 -2.98
C ALA A 46 6.19 -7.46 -2.23
N ILE A 47 6.84 -7.81 -1.10
CA ILE A 47 7.48 -6.83 -0.21
C ILE A 47 8.56 -5.99 -0.89
N ALA A 48 9.31 -6.56 -1.83
CA ALA A 48 10.35 -5.83 -2.56
C ALA A 48 9.75 -4.71 -3.44
N GLU A 49 8.69 -5.02 -4.18
CA GLU A 49 7.95 -4.04 -4.97
C GLU A 49 7.26 -2.99 -4.09
N LEU A 50 6.76 -3.38 -2.91
CA LEU A 50 6.19 -2.43 -1.95
C LEU A 50 7.25 -1.44 -1.45
N ARG A 51 8.43 -1.94 -1.03
CA ARG A 51 9.55 -1.07 -0.62
C ARG A 51 9.98 -0.11 -1.73
N GLN A 52 9.98 -0.58 -2.97
CA GLN A 52 10.25 0.28 -4.12
C GLN A 52 9.22 1.39 -4.30
N ALA A 53 7.94 1.13 -4.01
CA ALA A 53 6.89 2.14 -4.04
C ALA A 53 7.05 3.17 -2.91
N GLU A 54 7.38 2.72 -1.70
CA GLU A 54 7.65 3.59 -0.54
C GLU A 54 8.84 4.53 -0.79
N LEU A 55 9.94 3.99 -1.34
CA LEU A 55 11.11 4.79 -1.70
C LEU A 55 10.77 5.85 -2.76
N ALA A 56 9.99 5.47 -3.78
CA ALA A 56 9.55 6.42 -4.80
C ALA A 56 8.62 7.50 -4.23
N LEU A 57 7.74 7.15 -3.29
CA LEU A 57 6.90 8.13 -2.60
C LEU A 57 7.74 9.09 -1.77
N ALA A 58 8.75 8.61 -1.05
CA ALA A 58 9.66 9.47 -0.28
C ALA A 58 10.39 10.49 -1.20
N ILE A 59 10.77 10.07 -2.40
CA ILE A 59 11.34 10.96 -3.42
C ILE A 59 10.30 11.99 -3.87
N ALA A 60 9.08 11.56 -4.20
CA ALA A 60 8.00 12.45 -4.63
C ALA A 60 7.66 13.51 -3.57
N GLU A 61 7.62 13.13 -2.29
CA GLU A 61 7.38 14.05 -1.19
C GLU A 61 8.52 15.06 -1.02
N ARG A 62 9.77 14.63 -1.21
CA ARG A 62 10.92 15.53 -1.17
C ARG A 62 10.86 16.56 -2.30
N GLU A 63 10.58 16.13 -3.53
CA GLU A 63 10.43 17.04 -4.67
C GLU A 63 9.26 18.00 -4.49
N ALA A 64 8.11 17.52 -3.97
CA ALA A 64 6.95 18.36 -3.71
C ALA A 64 7.20 19.40 -2.61
N ARG A 65 8.00 19.07 -1.58
CA ARG A 65 8.42 20.04 -0.55
C ARG A 65 9.38 21.09 -1.10
N ALA A 66 10.34 20.68 -1.94
CA ALA A 66 11.34 21.59 -2.49
C ALA A 66 10.77 22.49 -3.59
N ARG A 67 9.98 21.92 -4.50
CA ARG A 67 9.44 22.56 -5.70
C ARG A 67 7.98 22.16 -5.92
N PRO A 68 7.04 22.76 -5.16
CA PRO A 68 5.62 22.45 -5.27
C PRO A 68 5.12 22.66 -6.70
N ARG A 69 4.28 21.73 -7.20
CA ARG A 69 3.65 21.77 -8.55
C ARG A 69 4.61 21.69 -9.74
N SER A 70 5.91 21.50 -9.52
CA SER A 70 6.87 21.29 -10.60
C SER A 70 6.52 20.01 -11.40
N PRO A 71 6.85 19.96 -12.71
CA PRO A 71 6.72 18.73 -13.49
C PRO A 71 7.43 17.54 -12.85
N SER A 72 8.65 17.75 -12.35
CA SER A 72 9.43 16.72 -11.66
C SER A 72 8.73 16.16 -10.42
N ALA A 73 8.08 16.99 -9.60
CA ALA A 73 7.30 16.52 -8.45
C ALA A 73 6.08 15.69 -8.89
N ARG A 74 5.41 16.08 -9.99
CA ARG A 74 4.28 15.33 -10.57
C ARG A 74 4.74 13.98 -11.13
N ASP A 75 5.85 13.95 -11.85
CA ASP A 75 6.43 12.72 -12.42
C ASP A 75 6.88 11.76 -11.31
N ALA A 76 7.54 12.27 -10.28
CA ALA A 76 7.93 11.46 -9.12
C ALA A 76 6.70 10.85 -8.42
N ALA A 77 5.63 11.63 -8.22
CA ALA A 77 4.38 11.15 -7.66
C ALA A 77 3.71 10.10 -8.56
N TYR A 78 3.73 10.30 -9.88
CA TYR A 78 3.24 9.32 -10.84
C TYR A 78 4.01 7.99 -10.74
N VAL A 79 5.34 8.03 -10.68
CA VAL A 79 6.19 6.83 -10.52
C VAL A 79 5.87 6.10 -9.23
N ALA A 80 5.73 6.82 -8.11
CA ALA A 80 5.36 6.24 -6.82
C ALA A 80 4.00 5.50 -6.90
N ARG A 81 3.00 6.16 -7.50
CA ARG A 81 1.67 5.57 -7.71
C ARG A 81 1.74 4.30 -8.56
N ARG A 82 2.49 4.32 -9.68
CA ARG A 82 2.64 3.15 -10.55
C ARG A 82 3.35 2.00 -9.86
N ARG A 83 4.39 2.26 -9.08
CA ARG A 83 5.09 1.23 -8.31
C ARG A 83 4.18 0.58 -7.25
N ALA A 84 3.34 1.36 -6.58
CA ALA A 84 2.35 0.83 -5.65
C ALA A 84 1.35 -0.11 -6.35
N GLN A 85 0.86 0.29 -7.53
CA GLN A 85 0.00 -0.56 -8.37
C GLN A 85 0.69 -1.86 -8.81
N CYS A 86 1.97 -1.78 -9.20
CA CYS A 86 2.74 -2.97 -9.53
C CYS A 86 2.91 -3.91 -8.33
N SER A 87 3.15 -3.38 -7.12
CA SER A 87 3.22 -4.19 -5.91
C SER A 87 1.92 -4.97 -5.65
N LEU A 88 0.76 -4.30 -5.76
CA LEU A 88 -0.55 -4.93 -5.63
C LEU A 88 -0.75 -6.08 -6.63
N LEU A 89 -0.41 -5.84 -7.90
CA LEU A 89 -0.51 -6.85 -8.96
C LEU A 89 0.44 -8.02 -8.73
N SER A 90 1.71 -7.75 -8.40
CA SER A 90 2.70 -8.77 -8.06
C SER A 90 2.23 -9.65 -6.90
N SER A 91 1.66 -9.04 -5.86
CA SER A 91 1.10 -9.76 -4.71
C SER A 91 -0.02 -10.72 -5.12
N LEU A 92 -0.95 -10.26 -5.96
CA LEU A 92 -2.05 -11.10 -6.47
C LEU A 92 -1.53 -12.25 -7.34
N VAL A 93 -0.60 -11.96 -8.26
CA VAL A 93 -0.01 -12.98 -9.13
C VAL A 93 0.69 -14.07 -8.31
N ARG A 94 1.49 -13.67 -7.31
CA ARG A 94 2.18 -14.61 -6.42
C ARG A 94 1.19 -15.42 -5.57
N ALA A 95 0.07 -14.83 -5.13
CA ALA A 95 -0.98 -15.58 -4.43
C ALA A 95 -1.61 -16.64 -5.33
N ASN A 96 -1.95 -16.28 -6.57
CA ASN A 96 -2.55 -17.19 -7.55
C ASN A 96 -1.61 -18.34 -7.92
N LEU A 97 -0.32 -18.06 -8.12
CA LEU A 97 0.68 -19.11 -8.37
C LEU A 97 0.78 -20.09 -7.19
N ARG A 98 0.78 -19.59 -5.95
CA ARG A 98 0.76 -20.45 -4.75
C ARG A 98 -0.50 -21.31 -4.69
N ALA A 99 -1.66 -20.75 -5.01
CA ALA A 99 -2.92 -21.48 -5.03
C ALA A 99 -2.92 -22.59 -6.11
N LEU A 100 -2.42 -22.27 -7.31
CA LEU A 100 -2.27 -23.24 -8.41
C LEU A 100 -1.38 -24.41 -8.00
N THR A 101 -0.21 -24.15 -7.42
CA THR A 101 0.70 -25.21 -6.96
C THR A 101 0.06 -26.09 -5.88
N ARG A 102 -0.69 -25.50 -4.94
CA ARG A 102 -1.44 -26.29 -3.94
C ARG A 102 -2.49 -27.18 -4.59
N GLY A 103 -3.26 -26.64 -5.54
CA GLY A 103 -4.28 -27.40 -6.27
C GLY A 103 -3.68 -28.57 -7.05
N GLN A 104 -2.55 -28.35 -7.73
CA GLN A 104 -1.83 -29.43 -8.45
C GLN A 104 -1.36 -30.54 -7.50
N ARG A 105 -0.83 -30.19 -6.33
CA ARG A 105 -0.42 -31.18 -5.31
C ARG A 105 -1.60 -31.97 -4.77
N ALA A 106 -2.71 -31.30 -4.47
CA ALA A 106 -3.93 -31.96 -4.00
C ALA A 106 -4.47 -32.95 -5.04
N LEU A 107 -4.51 -32.56 -6.32
CA LEU A 107 -4.93 -33.46 -7.41
C LEU A 107 -4.01 -34.67 -7.55
N LYS A 108 -2.70 -34.50 -7.42
CA LYS A 108 -1.74 -35.61 -7.44
C LYS A 108 -2.01 -36.59 -6.29
N GLN A 109 -2.17 -36.09 -5.07
CA GLN A 109 -2.46 -36.92 -3.88
C GLN A 109 -3.78 -37.69 -4.03
N LEU A 110 -4.83 -37.04 -4.53
CA LEU A 110 -6.12 -37.69 -4.77
C LEU A 110 -6.03 -38.81 -5.81
N ARG A 111 -5.21 -38.63 -6.86
CA ARG A 111 -4.97 -39.67 -7.87
C ARG A 111 -4.20 -40.85 -7.28
N GLU A 112 -3.19 -40.59 -6.46
CA GLU A 112 -2.42 -41.63 -5.77
C GLU A 112 -3.29 -42.42 -4.78
N GLN A 113 -4.12 -41.74 -3.99
CA GLN A 113 -5.08 -42.38 -3.09
C GLN A 113 -6.10 -43.23 -3.85
N ARG A 114 -6.67 -42.69 -4.93
CA ARG A 114 -7.62 -43.44 -5.77
C ARG A 114 -6.98 -44.67 -6.39
N GLY A 115 -5.73 -44.58 -6.85
CA GLY A 115 -4.96 -45.73 -7.34
C GLY A 115 -4.76 -46.78 -6.25
N ALA A 116 -4.33 -46.38 -5.05
CA ALA A 116 -4.14 -47.29 -3.92
C ALA A 116 -5.42 -47.97 -3.44
N VAL A 117 -6.58 -47.32 -3.58
CA VAL A 117 -7.89 -47.92 -3.28
C VAL A 117 -8.30 -48.95 -4.33
N LEU A 118 -7.98 -48.70 -5.61
CA LEU A 118 -8.33 -49.61 -6.72
C LEU A 118 -7.39 -50.82 -6.81
N ASP A 119 -6.12 -50.64 -6.44
CA ASP A 119 -5.10 -51.70 -6.37
C ASP A 119 -4.59 -51.85 -4.93
N PRO A 120 -5.39 -52.41 -4.01
CA PRO A 120 -4.95 -52.58 -2.64
C PRO A 120 -3.72 -53.50 -2.60
N PRO A 121 -2.70 -53.21 -1.78
CA PRO A 121 -1.54 -54.08 -1.65
C PRO A 121 -2.02 -55.47 -1.20
N ALA A 122 -1.57 -56.51 -1.89
CA ALA A 122 -1.89 -57.90 -1.54
C ALA A 122 -1.59 -58.11 -0.05
N ALA A 123 -2.62 -58.46 0.72
CA ALA A 123 -2.51 -58.66 2.16
C ALA A 123 -1.35 -59.63 2.44
N ALA A 124 -0.36 -59.15 3.20
CA ALA A 124 0.79 -59.97 3.59
C ALA A 124 0.31 -61.12 4.49
N PRO A 125 0.89 -62.33 4.34
CA PRO A 125 0.45 -63.56 5.01
C PRO A 125 0.68 -63.55 6.52
#